data_AF-A0A4Z2BVV2-F1
#
_entry.id   AF-A0A4Z2BVV2-F1
#
_cell.length_a   1.000
_cell.length_b   1.000
_cell.length_c   1.000
_cell.angle_alpha   90.00
_cell.angle_beta   90.00
_cell.angle_gamma   90.00
#
_symmetry.space_group_name_H-M   'P 1'
#
loop_
_entity.id
_entity.type
_entity.pdbx_description
1 polymer ?
#
loop_
_entity_poly.entity_id
_entity_poly.type
_entity_poly.pdbx_seq_one_letter_code
_entity_poly.pdbx_strand_id
1 'polypeptide(L)'
;MVRCFLIHTICPVSNLGPGESRVLYSRVFGPNEATFSAQHRGLSPEEKRLLQKEKVAVVARQVQSAVCLSREASGRPLVESVPGEEALALQEADSGAMCLRAGEPFSEEMSALWLGVQSLAFTLVCEAHENLLLAEGTLRNLSRHCLEQLHMLGQGSEVLLKSDRVDALLGRVLPHGQLLFLNHRFAQGLEKEVAAYASK
;
A
#
# COMPACT_ATOMS: atom_id res chain seq x y z
N MET A 1 -4.45 2.18 -14.64
CA MET A 1 -3.47 1.25 -14.02
C MET A 1 -3.17 1.64 -12.55
N VAL A 2 -2.67 0.70 -11.74
CA VAL A 2 -2.07 1.02 -10.42
C VAL A 2 -0.68 1.62 -10.61
N ARG A 3 -0.44 2.81 -10.05
CA ARG A 3 0.87 3.49 -10.10
C ARG A 3 1.78 3.13 -8.95
N CYS A 4 1.23 2.86 -7.77
CA CYS A 4 2.03 2.62 -6.59
C CYS A 4 1.31 1.73 -5.57
N PHE A 5 2.08 0.85 -4.92
CA PHE A 5 1.67 0.14 -3.72
C PHE A 5 2.63 0.47 -2.57
N LEU A 6 2.09 0.77 -1.39
CA LEU A 6 2.85 1.21 -0.22
C LEU A 6 2.45 0.42 1.02
N ILE A 7 3.45 0.17 1.89
CA ILE A 7 3.23 -0.21 3.28
C ILE A 7 3.94 0.83 4.14
N HIS A 8 3.22 1.50 5.04
CA HIS A 8 3.78 2.53 5.90
C HIS A 8 3.18 2.52 7.29
N THR A 9 3.83 3.20 8.24
CA THR A 9 3.33 3.31 9.60
C THR A 9 2.21 4.35 9.71
N ILE A 10 1.28 4.12 10.64
CA ILE A 10 0.17 5.04 10.98
C ILE A 10 0.48 5.73 12.30
N CYS A 11 0.96 4.96 13.28
CA CYS A 11 1.35 5.47 14.58
C CYS A 11 2.77 6.06 14.53
N PRO A 12 3.05 7.10 15.33
CA PRO A 12 4.43 7.50 15.58
C PRO A 12 5.12 6.33 16.28
N VAL A 13 6.01 5.64 15.56
CA VAL A 13 7.04 4.82 16.21
C VAL A 13 7.80 5.76 17.14
N SER A 14 8.20 5.34 18.34
CA SER A 14 8.73 6.19 19.43
C SER A 14 9.88 7.17 19.07
N ASN A 15 10.43 7.09 17.84
CA ASN A 15 11.46 7.97 17.28
C ASN A 15 10.98 8.90 16.15
N LEU A 16 9.68 8.96 15.86
CA LEU A 16 9.09 9.79 14.80
C LEU A 16 8.25 10.92 15.41
N GLY A 17 8.31 12.10 14.80
CA GLY A 17 7.51 13.25 15.19
C GLY A 17 6.00 13.02 15.00
N PRO A 18 5.14 13.83 15.64
CA PRO A 18 3.70 13.77 15.41
C PRO A 18 3.40 14.05 13.92
N GLY A 19 2.66 13.15 13.27
CA GLY A 19 2.32 13.26 11.84
C GLY A 19 3.37 12.71 10.87
N GLU A 20 4.45 12.11 11.38
CA GLU A 20 5.43 11.43 10.53
C GLU A 20 5.01 9.98 10.24
N SER A 21 4.84 9.68 8.95
CA SER A 21 4.59 8.34 8.43
C SER A 21 5.89 7.79 7.82
N ARG A 22 6.36 6.65 8.33
CA ARG A 22 7.54 5.97 7.78
C ARG A 22 7.08 4.98 6.73
N VAL A 23 7.50 5.22 5.49
CA VAL A 23 7.35 4.25 4.40
C VAL A 23 8.29 3.08 4.64
N LEU A 24 7.73 1.89 4.83
CA LEU A 24 8.45 0.64 5.09
C LEU A 24 8.71 -0.12 3.78
N TYR A 25 7.74 -0.07 2.87
CA TYR A 25 7.85 -0.67 1.56
C TYR A 25 7.14 0.21 0.53
N SER A 26 7.73 0.32 -0.66
CA SER A 26 7.11 1.02 -1.78
C SER A 26 7.47 0.36 -3.10
N ARG A 27 6.45 0.06 -3.91
CA ARG A 27 6.60 -0.39 -5.28
C ARG A 27 5.89 0.57 -6.22
N VAL A 28 6.64 1.11 -7.19
CA VAL A 28 6.12 1.98 -8.23
C VAL A 28 6.01 1.20 -9.53
N PHE A 29 4.92 1.38 -10.24
CA PHE A 29 4.61 0.68 -11.49
C PHE A 29 4.52 1.66 -12.65
N GLY A 30 4.83 1.16 -13.84
CA GLY A 30 4.83 1.95 -15.06
C GLY A 30 6.01 2.92 -15.16
N PRO A 31 6.09 3.66 -16.26
CA PRO A 31 7.14 4.64 -16.46
C PRO A 31 6.92 5.86 -15.55
N ASN A 32 8.01 6.37 -14.97
CA ASN A 32 7.95 7.56 -14.11
C ASN A 32 7.42 8.75 -14.93
N GLU A 33 6.40 9.45 -14.44
CA GLU A 33 5.87 10.69 -15.06
C GLU A 33 6.98 11.72 -15.33
N ALA A 34 8.04 11.71 -14.52
CA ALA A 34 9.24 12.54 -14.70
C ALA A 34 9.99 12.26 -16.02
N THR A 35 9.68 11.16 -16.71
CA THR A 35 10.26 10.79 -18.00
C THR A 35 9.55 11.47 -19.17
N PHE A 36 8.26 11.78 -19.03
CA PHE A 36 7.41 12.30 -20.11
C PHE A 36 7.07 13.78 -19.97
N SER A 37 7.06 14.30 -18.74
CA SER A 37 6.81 15.72 -18.48
C SER A 37 8.00 16.57 -18.94
N ALA A 38 7.74 17.57 -19.78
CA ALA A 38 8.76 18.49 -20.30
C ALA A 38 9.53 19.21 -19.18
N GLN A 39 8.87 19.44 -18.04
CA GLN A 39 9.43 20.03 -16.82
C GLN A 39 10.50 19.15 -16.14
N HIS A 40 10.47 17.84 -16.35
CA HIS A 40 11.34 16.89 -15.65
C HIS A 40 12.35 16.17 -16.58
N ARG A 41 12.32 16.45 -17.89
CA ARG A 41 13.26 15.90 -18.88
C ARG A 41 14.73 16.20 -18.57
N GLY A 42 15.01 17.33 -17.91
CA GLY A 42 16.35 17.76 -17.53
C GLY A 42 16.88 17.20 -16.21
N LEU A 43 16.05 16.46 -15.44
CA LEU A 43 16.46 15.93 -14.15
C LEU A 43 17.42 14.75 -14.30
N SER A 44 18.46 14.78 -13.48
CA SER A 44 19.35 13.65 -13.24
C SER A 44 18.57 12.43 -12.71
N PRO A 45 19.12 11.21 -12.87
CA PRO A 45 18.50 10.00 -12.32
C PRO A 45 18.29 10.06 -10.81
N GLU A 46 19.16 10.76 -10.07
CA GLU A 46 19.06 10.92 -8.62
C GLU A 46 17.90 11.85 -8.23
N GLU A 47 17.75 12.98 -8.92
CA GLU A 47 16.62 13.89 -8.73
C GLU A 47 15.29 13.20 -9.06
N LYS A 48 15.24 12.37 -10.12
CA LYS A 48 14.05 11.57 -10.46
C LYS A 48 13.69 10.58 -9.36
N ARG A 49 14.69 9.94 -8.74
CA ARG A 49 14.48 9.02 -7.59
C ARG A 49 14.02 9.78 -6.35
N LEU A 50 14.61 10.93 -6.07
CA LEU A 50 14.24 11.78 -4.94
C LEU A 50 12.78 12.25 -5.06
N LEU A 51 12.41 12.75 -6.24
CA LEU A 51 11.05 13.20 -6.52
C LEU A 51 10.05 12.06 -6.41
N GLN A 52 10.39 10.86 -6.89
CA GLN A 52 9.54 9.68 -6.71
C GLN A 52 9.35 9.33 -5.22
N LYS A 53 10.41 9.38 -4.43
CA LYS A 53 10.37 9.12 -2.98
C LYS A 53 9.52 10.17 -2.26
N GLU A 54 9.60 11.43 -2.67
CA GLU A 54 8.79 12.52 -2.14
C GLU A 54 7.30 12.32 -2.46
N LYS A 55 6.95 11.99 -3.72
CA LYS A 55 5.57 11.65 -4.11
C LYS A 55 5.00 10.55 -3.21
N VAL A 56 5.77 9.48 -3.02
CA VAL A 56 5.39 8.35 -2.15
C VAL A 56 5.20 8.80 -0.70
N ALA A 57 6.09 9.64 -0.17
CA ALA A 57 5.98 10.16 1.18
C ALA A 57 4.75 11.07 1.38
N VAL A 58 4.39 11.87 0.38
CA VAL A 58 3.17 12.70 0.40
C VAL A 58 1.92 11.82 0.51
N VAL A 59 1.81 10.78 -0.34
CA VAL A 59 0.69 9.84 -0.29
C VAL A 59 0.60 9.18 1.09
N ALA A 60 1.73 8.68 1.61
CA ALA A 60 1.77 8.02 2.91
C ALA A 60 1.32 8.93 4.07
N ARG A 61 1.66 10.23 4.03
CA ARG A 61 1.17 11.21 5.03
C ARG A 61 -0.31 11.48 4.89
N GLN A 62 -0.81 11.69 3.67
CA GLN A 62 -2.24 11.93 3.45
C GLN A 62 -3.10 10.74 3.87
N VAL A 63 -2.68 9.52 3.54
CA VAL A 63 -3.34 8.29 4.00
C VAL A 63 -3.27 8.13 5.51
N GLN A 64 -2.11 8.39 6.12
CA GLN A 64 -1.98 8.32 7.57
C GLN A 64 -2.98 9.26 8.27
N SER A 65 -3.10 10.52 7.81
CA SER A 65 -4.11 11.45 8.30
C SER A 65 -5.53 10.93 8.13
N ALA A 66 -5.88 10.37 6.97
CA ALA A 66 -7.21 9.83 6.73
C ALA A 66 -7.54 8.62 7.62
N VAL A 67 -6.57 7.74 7.88
CA VAL A 67 -6.77 6.62 8.81
C VAL A 67 -6.97 7.14 10.23
N CYS A 68 -6.14 8.08 10.69
CA CYS A 68 -6.30 8.70 12.02
C CYS A 68 -7.68 9.34 12.18
N LEU A 69 -8.12 10.12 11.19
CA LEU A 69 -9.46 10.73 11.17
C LEU A 69 -10.57 9.68 11.19
N SER A 70 -10.43 8.59 10.41
CA SER A 70 -11.40 7.48 10.40
C SER A 70 -11.52 6.82 11.78
N ARG A 71 -10.40 6.62 12.47
CA ARG A 71 -10.36 6.03 13.82
C ARG A 71 -10.96 6.95 14.87
N GLU A 72 -10.60 8.22 14.83
CA GLU A 72 -11.18 9.23 15.72
C GLU A 72 -12.70 9.33 15.53
N ALA A 73 -13.16 9.31 14.27
CA ALA A 73 -14.58 9.35 13.95
C ALA A 73 -15.33 8.06 14.34
N SER A 74 -14.68 6.90 14.26
CA SER A 74 -15.30 5.62 14.64
C SER A 74 -15.37 5.42 16.16
N GLY A 75 -14.53 6.14 16.92
CA GLY A 75 -14.47 6.03 18.39
C GLY A 75 -14.03 4.66 18.89
N ARG A 76 -13.52 3.78 18.00
CA ARG A 76 -13.11 2.43 18.36
C ARG A 76 -11.73 2.47 19.01
N PRO A 77 -11.56 1.87 20.20
CA PRO A 77 -10.24 1.76 20.80
C PRO A 77 -9.36 0.87 19.91
N LEU A 78 -8.10 1.28 19.72
CA LEU A 78 -7.12 0.44 19.02
C LEU A 78 -6.79 -0.76 19.92
N VAL A 79 -7.25 -1.94 19.53
CA VAL A 79 -6.84 -3.20 20.18
C VAL A 79 -5.60 -3.71 19.47
N GLU A 80 -4.49 -3.82 20.20
CA GLU A 80 -3.30 -4.51 19.68
C GLU A 80 -3.64 -6.00 19.56
N SER A 81 -3.65 -6.54 18.34
CA SER A 81 -3.86 -7.98 18.17
C SER A 81 -2.58 -8.72 18.50
N VAL A 82 -2.77 -9.94 19.02
CA VAL A 82 -1.68 -10.84 19.34
C VAL A 82 -1.21 -11.54 18.05
N PRO A 83 0.06 -11.95 17.93
CA PRO A 83 0.48 -12.85 16.85
C PRO A 83 -0.43 -14.08 16.75
N GLY A 84 -0.93 -14.40 15.56
CA GLY A 84 -1.95 -15.44 15.33
C GLY A 84 -3.38 -14.91 15.13
N GLU A 85 -3.62 -13.62 15.38
CA GLU A 85 -4.92 -12.95 15.17
C GLU A 85 -4.95 -12.09 13.89
N GLU A 86 -4.06 -12.34 12.93
CA GLU A 86 -3.90 -11.52 11.72
C GLU A 86 -5.18 -11.42 10.88
N ALA A 87 -5.93 -12.53 10.78
CA ALA A 87 -7.20 -12.57 10.06
C ALA A 87 -8.27 -11.69 10.72
N LEU A 88 -8.32 -11.68 12.06
CA LEU A 88 -9.23 -10.84 12.83
C LEU A 88 -8.85 -9.37 12.70
N ALA A 89 -7.56 -9.04 12.83
CA ALA A 89 -7.05 -7.69 12.65
C ALA A 89 -7.37 -7.13 11.25
N LEU A 90 -7.32 -7.96 10.22
CA LEU A 90 -7.71 -7.55 8.86
C LEU A 90 -9.23 -7.35 8.72
N GLN A 91 -10.05 -8.16 9.40
CA GLN A 91 -11.51 -8.01 9.38
C GLN A 91 -11.96 -6.71 10.04
N GLU A 92 -11.29 -6.31 11.12
CA GLU A 92 -11.58 -5.09 11.87
C GLU A 92 -10.91 -3.83 11.28
N ALA A 93 -10.12 -3.99 10.22
CA ALA A 93 -9.33 -2.93 9.62
C ALA A 93 -10.20 -1.77 9.10
N ASP A 94 -9.74 -0.55 9.34
CA ASP A 94 -10.30 0.64 8.71
C ASP A 94 -9.97 0.63 7.22
N SER A 95 -10.90 1.07 6.39
CA SER A 95 -10.71 1.10 4.95
C SER A 95 -11.32 2.36 4.35
N GLY A 96 -10.70 2.90 3.31
CA GLY A 96 -11.27 4.01 2.58
C GLY A 96 -10.57 4.27 1.25
N ALA A 97 -11.11 5.24 0.54
CA ALA A 97 -10.52 5.77 -0.68
C ALA A 97 -10.53 7.29 -0.63
N MET A 98 -9.51 7.92 -1.19
CA MET A 98 -9.42 9.37 -1.36
C MET A 98 -8.97 9.75 -2.76
N CYS A 99 -9.47 10.88 -3.25
CA CYS A 99 -9.02 11.47 -4.51
C CYS A 99 -7.75 12.29 -4.25
N LEU A 100 -6.68 11.97 -4.97
CA LEU A 100 -5.46 12.77 -5.07
C LEU A 100 -5.64 13.72 -6.26
N ARG A 101 -5.65 15.02 -5.98
CA ARG A 101 -5.88 16.04 -7.00
C ARG A 101 -4.72 16.10 -7.99
N ALA A 102 -5.04 16.40 -9.24
CA ALA A 102 -4.02 16.71 -10.23
C ALA A 102 -3.14 17.88 -9.74
N GLY A 103 -1.83 17.74 -9.88
CA GLY A 103 -0.82 18.70 -9.43
C GLY A 103 -0.08 18.29 -8.16
N GLU A 104 -0.69 17.49 -7.27
CA GLU A 104 -0.06 17.04 -6.02
C GLU A 104 -0.58 15.67 -5.56
N PRO A 105 0.23 14.59 -5.52
CA PRO A 105 1.62 14.47 -5.99
C PRO A 105 1.76 14.02 -7.45
N PHE A 106 0.67 13.76 -8.16
CA PHE A 106 0.68 13.28 -9.54
C PHE A 106 0.22 14.38 -10.51
N SER A 107 0.66 14.32 -11.77
CA SER A 107 0.19 15.30 -12.77
C SER A 107 -1.29 15.14 -13.11
N GLU A 108 -1.80 13.91 -13.00
CA GLU A 108 -3.19 13.58 -13.26
C GLU A 108 -3.93 13.30 -11.94
N GLU A 109 -5.25 13.30 -12.00
CA GLU A 109 -6.08 12.89 -10.87
C GLU A 109 -5.94 11.39 -10.62
N MET A 110 -5.76 11.02 -9.36
CA MET A 110 -5.55 9.63 -8.93
C MET A 110 -6.48 9.28 -7.78
N SER A 111 -6.72 7.99 -7.58
CA SER A 111 -7.44 7.46 -6.42
C SER A 111 -6.50 6.68 -5.52
N ALA A 112 -6.35 7.06 -4.26
CA ALA A 112 -5.62 6.30 -3.27
C ALA A 112 -6.59 5.49 -2.40
N LEU A 113 -6.56 4.17 -2.53
CA LEU A 113 -7.26 3.24 -1.65
C LEU A 113 -6.32 2.85 -0.52
N TRP A 114 -6.86 2.70 0.68
CA TRP A 114 -6.08 2.38 1.86
C TRP A 114 -6.81 1.41 2.80
N LEU A 115 -6.01 0.60 3.50
CA LEU A 115 -6.42 -0.26 4.61
C LEU A 115 -5.51 0.02 5.81
N GLY A 116 -6.11 0.45 6.92
CA GLY A 116 -5.43 0.69 8.18
C GLY A 116 -5.57 -0.49 9.13
N VAL A 117 -4.52 -1.31 9.22
CA VAL A 117 -4.46 -2.47 10.12
C VAL A 117 -3.50 -2.15 11.26
N GLN A 118 -4.03 -1.86 12.44
CA GLN A 118 -3.24 -1.48 13.62
C GLN A 118 -2.27 -0.32 13.37
N SER A 119 -0.96 -0.55 13.50
CA SER A 119 0.10 0.42 13.29
C SER A 119 0.51 0.58 11.81
N LEU A 120 -0.06 -0.22 10.90
CA LEU A 120 0.31 -0.28 9.48
C LEU A 120 -0.83 0.15 8.57
N ALA A 121 -0.48 0.88 7.51
CA ALA A 121 -1.35 1.18 6.40
C ALA A 121 -0.84 0.51 5.14
N PHE A 122 -1.74 -0.18 4.44
CA PHE A 122 -1.54 -0.67 3.09
C PHE A 122 -2.25 0.28 2.14
N THR A 123 -1.53 0.81 1.14
CA THR A 123 -2.08 1.80 0.20
C THR A 123 -1.85 1.36 -1.23
N LEU A 124 -2.84 1.60 -2.07
CA LEU A 124 -2.78 1.37 -3.51
C LEU A 124 -3.27 2.62 -4.24
N VAL A 125 -2.43 3.16 -5.11
CA VAL A 125 -2.72 4.38 -5.90
C VAL A 125 -3.07 3.98 -7.34
N CYS A 126 -4.31 4.24 -7.73
CA CYS A 126 -4.89 3.96 -9.03
C CYS A 126 -5.07 5.22 -9.88
N GLU A 127 -4.93 5.08 -11.18
CA GLU A 127 -5.44 6.09 -12.14
C GLU A 127 -6.96 6.24 -12.03
N ALA A 128 -7.50 7.41 -12.35
CA ALA A 128 -8.91 7.76 -12.15
C ALA A 128 -9.93 6.82 -12.81
N HIS A 129 -9.56 6.14 -13.90
CA HIS A 129 -10.45 5.26 -14.66
C HIS A 129 -10.41 3.79 -14.20
N GLU A 130 -9.60 3.45 -13.20
CA GLU A 130 -9.54 2.08 -12.69
C GLU A 130 -10.79 1.71 -11.91
N ASN A 131 -11.12 0.42 -11.93
CA ASN A 131 -12.22 -0.12 -11.13
C ASN A 131 -11.82 -0.16 -9.64
N LEU A 132 -12.34 0.80 -8.86
CA LEU A 132 -12.02 0.92 -7.42
C LEU A 132 -12.46 -0.30 -6.60
N LEU A 133 -13.56 -0.97 -6.98
CA LEU A 133 -14.01 -2.18 -6.28
C LEU A 133 -13.01 -3.33 -6.48
N LEU A 134 -12.51 -3.49 -7.71
CA LEU A 134 -11.47 -4.47 -8.01
C LEU A 134 -10.15 -4.11 -7.29
N ALA A 135 -9.80 -2.82 -7.27
CA ALA A 135 -8.62 -2.33 -6.56
C ALA A 135 -8.69 -2.59 -5.05
N GLU A 136 -9.86 -2.37 -4.43
CA GLU A 136 -10.09 -2.64 -3.02
C GLU A 136 -9.97 -4.14 -2.72
N GLY A 137 -10.63 -4.99 -3.52
CA GLY A 137 -10.52 -6.43 -3.40
C GLY A 137 -9.08 -6.93 -3.54
N THR A 138 -8.32 -6.33 -4.46
CA THR A 138 -6.89 -6.61 -4.66
C THR A 138 -6.07 -6.16 -3.45
N LEU A 139 -6.32 -4.96 -2.92
CA LEU A 139 -5.63 -4.42 -1.74
C LEU A 139 -5.91 -5.28 -0.50
N ARG A 140 -7.16 -5.66 -0.25
CA ARG A 140 -7.52 -6.59 0.84
C ARG A 140 -6.83 -7.94 0.68
N ASN A 141 -6.74 -8.44 -0.55
CA ASN A 141 -6.07 -9.69 -0.83
C ASN A 141 -4.56 -9.62 -0.56
N LEU A 142 -3.90 -8.55 -1.02
CA LEU A 142 -2.49 -8.29 -0.74
C LEU A 142 -2.22 -8.15 0.76
N SER A 143 -3.02 -7.35 1.46
CA SER A 143 -2.91 -7.18 2.92
C SER A 143 -3.07 -8.51 3.66
N ARG A 144 -4.02 -9.35 3.24
CA ARG A 144 -4.19 -10.70 3.81
C ARG A 144 -2.93 -11.54 3.69
N HIS A 145 -2.36 -11.63 2.49
CA HIS A 145 -1.15 -12.41 2.26
C HIS A 145 0.05 -11.84 3.04
N CYS A 146 0.19 -10.52 3.09
CA CYS A 146 1.24 -9.87 3.88
C CYS A 146 1.08 -10.15 5.39
N LEU A 147 -0.13 -10.11 5.92
CA LEU A 147 -0.35 -10.29 7.35
C LEU A 147 -0.33 -11.78 7.73
N GLU A 148 -1.17 -12.60 7.11
CA GLU A 148 -1.37 -14.00 7.50
C GLU A 148 -0.21 -14.92 7.05
N GLN A 149 0.34 -14.72 5.86
CA GLN A 149 1.36 -15.63 5.32
C GLN A 149 2.79 -15.12 5.54
N LEU A 150 2.97 -13.80 5.55
CA LEU A 150 4.28 -13.20 5.81
C LEU A 150 4.43 -12.75 7.27
N HIS A 151 3.42 -12.92 8.13
CA HIS A 151 3.44 -12.53 9.55
C HIS A 151 4.02 -11.12 9.73
N MET A 152 3.47 -10.15 9.00
CA MET A 152 3.94 -8.75 9.00
C MET A 152 3.30 -7.87 10.07
N LEU A 153 2.41 -8.42 10.89
CA LEU A 153 1.74 -7.70 11.96
C LEU A 153 2.74 -7.36 13.07
N GLY A 154 2.82 -6.08 13.48
CA GLY A 154 3.77 -5.59 14.48
C GLY A 154 4.26 -4.16 14.23
N GLN A 155 5.44 -3.81 14.73
CA GLN A 155 6.02 -2.45 14.64
C GLN A 155 6.61 -2.10 13.26
N GLY A 156 6.42 -2.95 12.25
CA GLY A 156 6.88 -2.71 10.87
C GLY A 156 8.29 -3.19 10.53
N SER A 157 9.08 -3.69 11.50
CA SER A 157 10.37 -4.34 11.24
C SER A 157 10.25 -5.53 10.28
N GLU A 158 9.19 -6.32 10.45
CA GLU A 158 8.88 -7.49 9.63
C GLU A 158 8.68 -7.14 8.15
N VAL A 159 8.12 -5.95 7.87
CA VAL A 159 7.93 -5.45 6.51
C VAL A 159 9.27 -5.24 5.82
N LEU A 160 10.25 -4.68 6.52
CA LEU A 160 11.59 -4.42 5.99
C LEU A 160 12.32 -5.73 5.66
N LEU A 161 12.21 -6.72 6.54
CA LEU A 161 12.88 -8.02 6.42
C LEU A 161 12.30 -8.90 5.29
N LYS A 162 11.05 -8.67 4.90
CA LYS A 162 10.32 -9.51 3.95
C LYS A 162 9.94 -8.76 2.66
N SER A 163 10.61 -7.65 2.38
CA SER A 163 10.39 -6.82 1.18
C SER A 163 10.48 -7.63 -0.13
N ASP A 164 11.46 -8.52 -0.26
CA ASP A 164 11.59 -9.41 -1.43
C ASP A 164 10.37 -10.33 -1.61
N ARG A 165 9.77 -10.81 -0.51
CA ARG A 165 8.57 -11.65 -0.55
C ARG A 165 7.35 -10.83 -0.97
N VAL A 166 7.27 -9.57 -0.56
CA VAL A 166 6.23 -8.63 -1.01
C VAL A 166 6.39 -8.32 -2.51
N ASP A 167 7.62 -8.13 -2.99
CA ASP A 167 7.89 -7.95 -4.42
C ASP A 167 7.43 -9.17 -5.24
N ALA A 168 7.72 -10.38 -4.77
CA ALA A 168 7.27 -11.62 -5.43
C ALA A 168 5.74 -11.74 -5.44
N LEU A 169 5.07 -11.39 -4.34
CA LEU A 169 3.62 -11.35 -4.24
C LEU A 169 3.02 -10.36 -5.26
N LEU A 170 3.53 -9.13 -5.30
CA LEU A 170 3.07 -8.10 -6.23
C LEU A 170 3.30 -8.50 -7.69
N GLY A 171 4.41 -9.18 -8.00
CA GLY A 171 4.67 -9.69 -9.34
C GLY A 171 3.60 -10.64 -9.88
N ARG A 172 2.88 -11.34 -8.98
CA ARG A 172 1.82 -12.28 -9.36
C ARG A 172 0.42 -11.68 -9.30
N VAL A 173 0.13 -10.92 -8.24
CA VAL A 173 -1.20 -10.35 -8.00
C VAL A 173 -1.42 -9.08 -8.82
N LEU A 174 -0.35 -8.33 -9.08
CA LEU A 174 -0.39 -7.02 -9.72
C LEU A 174 0.75 -6.86 -10.75
N PRO A 175 0.81 -7.74 -11.78
CA PRO A 175 1.90 -7.72 -12.76
C PRO A 175 1.95 -6.35 -13.45
N HIS A 176 3.10 -5.70 -13.35
CA HIS A 176 3.33 -4.36 -13.91
C HIS A 176 2.32 -3.28 -13.47
N GLY A 177 1.60 -3.47 -12.36
CA GLY A 177 0.57 -2.53 -11.88
C GLY A 177 -0.82 -2.77 -12.48
N GLN A 178 -1.03 -3.87 -13.20
CA GLN A 178 -2.33 -4.19 -13.79
C GLN A 178 -3.24 -4.86 -12.76
N LEU A 179 -4.45 -4.34 -12.60
CA LEU A 179 -5.50 -5.03 -11.86
C LEU A 179 -6.00 -6.22 -12.67
N LEU A 180 -5.84 -7.42 -12.11
CA LEU A 180 -6.31 -8.64 -12.74
C LEU A 180 -7.73 -8.94 -12.28
N PHE A 181 -8.64 -9.20 -13.23
CA PHE A 181 -9.94 -9.77 -12.89
C PHE A 181 -9.78 -11.26 -12.58
N LEU A 182 -9.63 -11.58 -11.30
CA LEU A 182 -9.43 -12.96 -10.85
C LEU A 182 -10.79 -13.64 -10.76
N ASN A 183 -11.06 -14.60 -11.64
CA ASN A 183 -12.19 -15.51 -11.41
C ASN A 183 -11.90 -16.40 -10.17
N HIS A 184 -12.94 -16.93 -9.53
CA HIS A 184 -12.79 -17.72 -8.29
C HIS A 184 -11.79 -18.87 -8.40
N ARG A 185 -11.72 -19.52 -9.58
CA ARG A 185 -10.80 -20.64 -9.82
C ARG A 185 -9.35 -20.18 -9.89
N PHE A 186 -9.11 -19.02 -10.48
CA PHE A 186 -7.79 -18.41 -10.62
C PHE A 186 -7.33 -17.78 -9.30
N ALA A 187 -8.23 -17.15 -8.54
CA ALA A 187 -7.95 -16.67 -7.18
C ALA A 187 -7.46 -17.81 -6.28
N GLN A 188 -8.17 -18.95 -6.28
CA GLN A 188 -7.75 -20.14 -5.52
C GLN A 188 -6.42 -20.75 -6.00
N GLY A 189 -6.16 -20.74 -7.30
CA GLY A 189 -4.87 -21.18 -7.84
C GLY A 189 -3.73 -20.29 -7.39
N LEU A 190 -3.93 -18.97 -7.48
CA LEU A 190 -2.97 -17.96 -7.06
C LEU A 190 -2.71 -18.05 -5.54
N GLU A 191 -3.74 -18.20 -4.73
CA GLU A 191 -3.62 -18.40 -3.27
C GLU A 191 -2.74 -19.62 -2.94
N LYS A 192 -2.94 -20.75 -3.63
CA LYS A 192 -2.12 -21.95 -3.45
C LYS A 192 -0.66 -21.72 -3.85
N GLU A 193 -0.43 -21.04 -4.96
CA GLU A 193 0.94 -20.74 -5.41
C GLU A 193 1.66 -19.77 -4.48
N VAL A 194 0.96 -18.78 -3.94
CA VAL A 194 1.54 -17.81 -3.01
C VAL A 194 1.81 -18.47 -1.65
N ALA A 195 0.88 -19.29 -1.13
CA ALA A 195 1.07 -20.04 0.11
C ALA A 195 2.26 -21.02 0.03
N ALA A 196 2.42 -21.70 -1.10
CA ALA A 196 3.55 -22.61 -1.34
C ALA A 196 4.91 -21.88 -1.38
N TYR A 197 4.90 -20.59 -1.70
CA TYR A 197 6.11 -19.76 -1.73
C TYR A 197 6.43 -19.15 -0.36
N ALA A 198 5.41 -18.76 0.41
CA ALA A 198 5.58 -18.25 1.77
C ALA A 198 6.15 -19.30 2.74
N SER A 199 5.90 -20.58 2.48
CA SER A 199 6.40 -21.73 3.26
C SER A 199 7.84 -22.15 2.93
N LYS A 200 8.51 -21.49 1.97
CA LYS A 200 9.93 -21.68 1.65
C LYS A 200 10.79 -20.56 2.25
#